data_AF-A0A969ES03-F1
#
_entry.id   AF-A0A969ES03-F1
#
_cell.length_a   1.000
_cell.length_b   1.000
_cell.length_c   1.000
_cell.angle_alpha   90.00
_cell.angle_beta   90.00
_cell.angle_gamma   90.00
#
_symmetry.space_group_name_H-M   'P 1'
#
loop_
_entity.id
_entity.type
_entity.pdbx_description
1 polymer ?
#
loop_
_entity_poly.entity_id
_entity_poly.type
_entity_poly.pdbx_seq_one_letter_code
_entity_poly.pdbx_strand_id
1 'polypeptide(L)'
;MNCRSRRKINPSPEAQADIARVIDIWCDCWERYGQGGDWLFGHFTIADAMFSPVVSRFNTYGVELPEVAQQYAATMNAHPALQEWVAAGHAETEIIEEDEAGTPI
;
A
#
# COMPACT_ATOMS: atom_id res chain seq x y z
N MET A 1 4.15 -3.13 11.40
CA MET A 1 4.18 -2.87 9.93
C MET A 1 5.54 -2.30 9.56
N ASN A 2 6.36 -3.08 8.85
CA ASN A 2 7.70 -2.65 8.47
C ASN A 2 7.70 -1.98 7.07
N CYS A 3 7.54 -0.65 7.04
CA CYS A 3 7.54 0.16 5.81
C CYS A 3 8.95 0.38 5.20
N ARG A 4 10.02 0.12 5.96
CA ARG A 4 11.42 0.19 5.51
C ARG A 4 11.89 -1.04 4.70
N SER A 5 11.14 -2.15 4.72
CA SER A 5 11.60 -3.43 4.18
C SER A 5 11.08 -3.76 2.78
N ARG A 6 11.80 -4.67 2.11
CA ARG A 6 11.37 -5.41 0.92
C ARG A 6 11.55 -6.89 1.20
N ARG A 7 10.48 -7.66 1.01
CA ARG A 7 10.35 -9.03 1.51
C ARG A 7 9.65 -9.90 0.49
N LYS A 8 10.13 -11.13 0.34
CA LYS A 8 9.46 -12.17 -0.44
C LYS A 8 8.59 -13.00 0.50
N ILE A 9 7.31 -13.10 0.17
CA ILE A 9 6.34 -13.97 0.85
C ILE A 9 5.57 -14.80 -0.18
N ASN A 10 4.97 -15.89 0.27
CA ASN A 10 3.92 -16.58 -0.46
C ASN A 10 2.60 -16.36 0.30
N PRO A 11 1.72 -15.45 -0.15
CA PRO A 11 0.49 -15.14 0.57
C PRO A 11 -0.40 -16.37 0.71
N SER A 12 -1.02 -16.55 1.89
CA SER A 12 -2.02 -17.62 2.08
C SER A 12 -3.25 -17.37 1.18
N PRO A 13 -4.10 -18.38 0.94
CA PRO A 13 -5.33 -18.20 0.17
C PRO A 13 -6.23 -17.08 0.72
N GLU A 14 -6.30 -16.95 2.05
CA GLU A 14 -7.07 -15.89 2.72
C GLU A 14 -6.46 -14.51 2.45
N ALA A 15 -5.13 -14.39 2.54
CA ALA A 15 -4.44 -13.15 2.22
C ALA A 15 -4.59 -12.76 0.74
N GLN A 16 -4.60 -13.74 -0.18
CA GLN A 16 -4.87 -13.48 -1.60
C GLN A 16 -6.30 -12.97 -1.81
N ALA A 17 -7.28 -13.55 -1.11
CA ALA A 17 -8.66 -13.07 -1.16
C ALA A 17 -8.81 -11.64 -0.62
N ASP A 18 -8.10 -11.30 0.46
CA ASP A 18 -8.07 -9.94 0.99
C ASP A 18 -7.39 -8.94 0.04
N ILE A 19 -6.30 -9.33 -0.61
CA ILE A 19 -5.65 -8.51 -1.65
C ILE A 19 -6.64 -8.23 -2.78
N ALA A 20 -7.31 -9.25 -3.30
CA ALA A 20 -8.30 -9.10 -4.36
C ALA A 20 -9.44 -8.15 -3.95
N ARG A 21 -9.97 -8.33 -2.74
CA ARG A 21 -11.03 -7.46 -2.20
C ARG A 21 -10.60 -5.99 -2.07
N VAL A 22 -9.36 -5.72 -1.66
CA VAL A 22 -8.83 -4.35 -1.60
C VAL A 22 -8.74 -3.74 -3.00
N ILE A 23 -8.24 -4.50 -3.97
CA ILE A 23 -8.15 -4.07 -5.37
C ILE A 23 -9.54 -3.74 -5.92
N ASP A 24 -10.52 -4.60 -5.68
CA ASP A 24 -11.91 -4.37 -6.12
C ASP A 24 -12.48 -3.07 -5.53
N ILE A 25 -12.25 -2.82 -4.24
CA ILE A 25 -12.69 -1.58 -3.57
C ILE A 25 -12.05 -0.35 -4.23
N TRP A 26 -10.75 -0.39 -4.51
CA TRP A 26 -10.05 0.74 -5.11
C TRP A 26 -10.52 1.01 -6.54
N CYS A 27 -10.66 -0.03 -7.35
CA CYS A 27 -11.17 0.06 -8.71
C CYS A 27 -12.60 0.62 -8.73
N ASP A 28 -13.49 0.13 -7.87
CA ASP A 28 -14.88 0.61 -7.79
C ASP A 28 -14.97 2.08 -7.36
N CYS A 29 -14.15 2.48 -6.38
CA CYS A 29 -14.09 3.88 -5.94
C CYS A 29 -13.60 4.80 -7.05
N TRP A 30 -12.51 4.42 -7.73
CA TRP A 30 -11.95 5.18 -8.83
C TRP A 30 -12.92 5.28 -10.02
N GLU A 31 -13.57 4.18 -10.42
CA GLU A 31 -14.53 4.17 -11.51
C GLU A 31 -15.73 5.10 -11.25
N ARG A 32 -16.24 5.10 -10.02
CA ARG A 32 -17.44 5.87 -9.65
C ARG A 32 -17.14 7.33 -9.31
N TYR A 33 -16.00 7.59 -8.67
CA TYR A 33 -15.73 8.88 -8.01
C TYR A 33 -14.34 9.44 -8.27
N GLY A 34 -13.45 8.72 -8.95
CA GLY A 34 -12.07 9.13 -9.22
C GLY A 34 -11.93 10.26 -10.25
N GLN A 35 -13.02 10.67 -10.91
CA GLN A 35 -12.95 11.75 -11.90
C GLN A 35 -12.40 13.05 -11.28
N GLY A 36 -11.34 13.60 -11.89
CA GLY A 36 -10.74 14.86 -11.47
C GLY A 36 -9.41 14.74 -10.73
N GLY A 37 -8.86 13.54 -10.54
CA GLY A 37 -7.50 13.35 -10.05
C GLY A 37 -7.11 11.88 -9.82
N ASP A 38 -5.94 11.67 -9.23
CA ASP A 38 -5.32 10.34 -9.12
C ASP A 38 -5.61 9.63 -7.77
N TRP A 39 -6.62 10.12 -7.03
CA TRP A 39 -7.05 9.62 -5.72
C TRP A 39 -8.37 8.86 -5.80
N LEU A 40 -8.71 8.07 -4.76
CA LEU A 40 -9.91 7.22 -4.76
C LEU A 40 -11.21 7.99 -5.01
N PHE A 41 -11.27 9.26 -4.61
CA PHE A 41 -12.42 10.15 -4.78
C PHE A 41 -12.04 11.47 -5.48
N GLY A 42 -11.08 11.40 -6.41
CA GLY A 42 -10.61 12.52 -7.26
C GLY A 42 -9.70 13.53 -6.55
N HIS A 43 -9.74 13.60 -5.21
CA HIS A 43 -8.82 14.37 -4.37
C HIS A 43 -8.46 13.55 -3.12
N PHE A 44 -7.41 13.95 -2.41
CA PHE A 44 -6.98 13.24 -1.20
C PHE A 44 -8.02 13.35 -0.09
N THR A 45 -8.40 12.21 0.48
CA THR A 45 -9.40 12.10 1.55
C THR A 45 -8.89 11.22 2.70
N ILE A 46 -9.70 11.13 3.77
CA ILE A 46 -9.44 10.19 4.87
C ILE A 46 -9.37 8.73 4.40
N ALA A 47 -10.10 8.36 3.34
CA ALA A 47 -10.05 7.00 2.80
C ALA A 47 -8.64 6.68 2.29
N ASP A 48 -8.01 7.62 1.58
CA ASP A 48 -6.64 7.46 1.08
C ASP A 48 -5.66 7.32 2.26
N ALA A 49 -5.77 8.19 3.28
CA ALA A 49 -4.95 8.10 4.48
C ALA A 49 -5.08 6.72 5.17
N MET A 50 -6.29 6.18 5.27
CA MET A 50 -6.55 4.85 5.87
C MET A 50 -6.00 3.69 5.02
N PHE A 51 -5.90 3.86 3.71
CA PHE A 51 -5.32 2.86 2.81
C PHE A 51 -3.81 3.01 2.59
N SER A 52 -3.19 4.12 3.00
CA SER A 52 -1.73 4.31 2.94
C SER A 52 -0.91 3.17 3.57
N PRO A 53 -1.31 2.56 4.71
CA PRO A 53 -0.58 1.43 5.29
C PRO A 53 -0.71 0.15 4.43
N VAL A 54 -1.81 0.01 3.68
CA VAL A 54 -2.02 -1.11 2.76
C VAL A 54 -1.13 -0.97 1.53
N VAL A 55 -1.02 0.24 0.96
CA VAL A 55 -0.05 0.55 -0.09
C VAL A 55 1.37 0.23 0.37
N SER A 56 1.74 0.62 1.60
CA SER A 56 3.04 0.27 2.16
C SER A 56 3.27 -1.25 2.20
N ARG A 57 2.28 -2.05 2.61
CA ARG A 57 2.40 -3.53 2.61
C ARG A 57 2.56 -4.10 1.20
N PHE A 58 1.81 -3.59 0.24
CA PHE A 58 1.93 -4.04 -1.15
C PHE A 58 3.33 -3.76 -1.71
N ASN A 59 3.91 -2.60 -1.39
CA ASN A 59 5.30 -2.29 -1.71
C ASN A 59 6.28 -3.23 -1.01
N THR A 60 6.11 -3.47 0.29
CA THR A 60 6.99 -4.33 1.09
C THR A 60 7.02 -5.76 0.54
N TYR A 61 5.87 -6.31 0.16
CA TYR A 61 5.72 -7.71 -0.25
C TYR A 61 5.74 -7.95 -1.76
N GLY A 62 5.87 -6.90 -2.57
CA GLY A 62 5.90 -7.00 -4.03
C GLY A 62 4.61 -7.57 -4.62
N VAL A 63 3.46 -7.16 -4.08
CA VAL A 63 2.15 -7.60 -4.58
C VAL A 63 1.94 -7.06 -5.99
N GLU A 64 1.63 -7.93 -6.95
CA GLU A 64 1.27 -7.52 -8.31
C GLU A 64 -0.13 -6.88 -8.31
N LEU A 65 -0.23 -5.67 -8.82
CA LEU A 65 -1.45 -4.88 -8.86
C LEU A 65 -1.91 -4.69 -10.31
N PRO A 66 -3.23 -4.59 -10.60
CA PRO A 66 -3.70 -4.12 -11.89
C PRO A 66 -3.40 -2.63 -12.08
N GLU A 67 -3.46 -2.14 -13.32
CA GLU A 67 -3.04 -0.79 -13.72
C GLU A 67 -3.63 0.34 -12.84
N VAL A 68 -4.94 0.33 -12.59
CA VAL A 68 -5.61 1.35 -11.76
C VAL A 68 -5.07 1.37 -10.33
N ALA A 69 -4.88 0.19 -9.73
CA ALA A 69 -4.33 0.07 -8.38
C ALA A 69 -2.84 0.45 -8.33
N GLN A 70 -2.07 0.19 -9.42
CA GLN A 70 -0.70 0.66 -9.54
C GLN A 70 -0.62 2.18 -9.59
N GLN A 71 -1.48 2.83 -10.38
CA GLN A 71 -1.55 4.30 -10.47
C GLN A 71 -1.86 4.91 -9.10
N TYR A 72 -2.89 4.42 -8.42
CA TYR A 72 -3.24 4.89 -7.08
C TYR A 72 -2.10 4.67 -6.06
N ALA A 73 -1.47 3.49 -6.06
CA ALA A 73 -0.32 3.22 -5.20
C ALA A 73 0.86 4.15 -5.50
N ALA A 74 1.11 4.48 -6.77
CA ALA A 74 2.15 5.43 -7.17
C ALA A 74 1.84 6.86 -6.67
N THR A 75 0.59 7.32 -6.81
CA THR A 75 0.12 8.62 -6.28
C THR A 75 0.34 8.69 -4.77
N MET A 76 -0.05 7.64 -4.04
CA MET A 76 0.12 7.55 -2.60
C MET A 76 1.61 7.57 -2.21
N ASN A 77 2.47 6.79 -2.88
CA ASN A 77 3.91 6.75 -2.66
C ASN A 77 4.61 8.09 -2.94
N ALA A 78 4.06 8.92 -3.83
CA ALA A 78 4.55 10.26 -4.11
C ALA A 78 4.09 11.32 -3.09
N HIS A 79 3.16 10.98 -2.18
CA HIS A 79 2.63 11.93 -1.21
C HIS A 79 3.70 12.31 -0.17
N PRO A 80 3.96 13.62 0.07
CA PRO A 80 5.03 14.06 0.99
C PRO A 80 4.93 13.47 2.39
N ALA A 81 3.72 13.38 2.96
CA ALA A 81 3.52 12.81 4.28
C ALA A 81 3.86 11.30 4.35
N LEU A 82 3.63 10.55 3.26
CA LEU A 82 4.01 9.14 3.24
C LEU A 82 5.53 8.99 3.08
N GLN A 83 6.17 9.85 2.29
CA GLN A 83 7.64 9.88 2.18
C GLN A 83 8.31 10.21 3.52
N GLU A 84 7.77 11.17 4.27
CA GLU A 84 8.24 11.50 5.61
C GLU A 84 8.06 10.31 6.57
N TRP A 85 6.90 9.64 6.53
CA TRP A 85 6.66 8.45 7.34
C TRP A 85 7.63 7.31 7.00
N VAL A 86 7.87 7.04 5.72
CA VAL A 86 8.84 6.01 5.29
C VAL A 86 10.26 6.39 5.73
N ALA A 87 10.66 7.66 5.59
CA ALA A 87 11.96 8.14 6.04
C ALA A 87 12.14 7.98 7.56
N ALA A 88 11.12 8.28 8.35
CA ALA A 88 11.12 8.04 9.80
C ALA A 88 11.26 6.55 10.12
N GLY A 89 10.53 5.67 9.43
CA GLY A 89 10.65 4.22 9.59
C GLY A 89 12.04 3.67 9.22
N HIS A 90 12.74 4.30 8.27
CA HIS A 90 14.15 3.95 7.98
C HIS A 90 15.12 4.37 9.08
N ALA A 91 14.80 5.39 9.88
CA ALA A 91 15.63 5.83 11.00
C ALA A 91 15.44 4.97 12.26
N GLU A 92 14.38 4.16 12.33
CA GLU A 92 14.12 3.26 13.45
C GLU A 92 15.18 2.15 13.54
N THR A 93 15.75 1.98 14.73
CA THR A 93 16.75 0.95 15.03
C THR A 93 16.13 -0.33 15.59
N GLU A 94 14.90 -0.26 16.08
CA GLU A 94 14.22 -1.40 16.68
C GLU A 94 13.85 -2.44 15.60
N ILE A 95 13.91 -3.71 15.97
CA ILE A 95 13.50 -4.83 15.13
C ILE A 95 12.50 -5.63 15.95
N ILE A 96 11.31 -5.79 15.40
CA ILE A 96 10.22 -6.54 15.99
C ILE A 96 10.08 -7.81 15.16
N GLU A 97 10.59 -8.94 15.64
CA GLU A 97 10.70 -10.19 14.84
C GLU A 97 9.37 -10.64 14.21
N GLU A 98 8.26 -10.45 14.91
CA GLU A 98 6.90 -10.76 14.42
C GLU A 98 6.48 -9.93 13.19
N ASP A 99 7.05 -8.74 13.02
CA ASP A 99 6.81 -7.84 11.88
C ASP A 99 7.77 -8.12 10.69
N GLU A 100 8.72 -9.04 10.85
CA GLU A 100 9.73 -9.38 9.84
C GLU A 100 9.31 -10.59 8.97
N ALA A 101 8.07 -10.61 8.50
CA ALA A 101 7.48 -11.75 7.79
C ALA A 101 8.15 -12.04 6.42
N GLY A 102 8.49 -13.32 6.18
CA GLY A 102 9.10 -13.77 4.93
C GLY A 102 10.62 -13.66 4.91
N THR A 103 11.20 -13.64 3.71
CA THR A 103 12.66 -13.52 3.53
C THR A 103 13.03 -12.15 2.96
N PRO A 104 14.08 -11.48 3.45
CA PRO A 104 14.61 -10.27 2.81
C PRO A 104 14.93 -10.51 1.32
N ILE A 105 14.70 -9.49 0.49
CA ILE A 105 15.09 -9.46 -0.93
C ILE A 105 16.43 -8.76 -1.07
#